data_AF-W1YPG9-F1
#
_entry.id   AF-W1YPG9-F1
#
_cell.length_a   1.000
_cell.length_b   1.000
_cell.length_c   1.000
_cell.angle_alpha   90.00
_cell.angle_beta   90.00
_cell.angle_gamma   90.00
#
_symmetry.space_group_name_H-M   'P 1'
#
loop_
_entity.id
_entity.type
_entity.pdbx_description
1 polymer ?
#
loop_
_entity_poly.entity_id
_entity_poly.type
_entity_poly.pdbx_seq_one_letter_code
_entity_poly.pdbx_strand_id
1 'polypeptide(L)' 'VAGERRYRAAIIAGLETVPVIVKKYNTEEMTEVALVENLQREGLDPIEEALAYQGLMDTYKQTQEMISARLGRSRS' A
#
# COMPACT_ATOMS: atom_id res chain seq x y z
N VAL A 1 -3.33 5.63 -7.49
CA VAL A 1 -2.17 5.63 -8.41
C VAL A 1 -0.94 5.50 -7.54
N ALA A 2 -0.11 4.47 -7.75
CA ALA A 2 1.09 4.21 -6.95
C ALA A 2 2.36 4.44 -7.79
N GLY A 3 3.47 4.83 -7.15
CA GLY A 3 4.78 4.93 -7.81
C GLY A 3 5.27 6.33 -8.18
N GLU A 4 4.65 7.40 -7.67
CA GLU A 4 5.03 8.80 -7.95
C GLU A 4 6.54 9.08 -7.80
N ARG A 5 7.19 8.54 -6.76
CA ARG A 5 8.63 8.71 -6.54
C ARG A 5 9.48 8.07 -7.64
N ARG A 6 9.11 6.87 -8.09
CA ARG A 6 9.80 6.16 -9.18
C ARG A 6 9.57 6.85 -10.51
N TYR A 7 8.36 7.35 -10.75
CA TYR A 7 8.06 8.13 -11.94
C TYR A 7 8.90 9.40 -12.02
N ARG A 8 9.00 10.16 -10.92
CA ARG A 8 9.89 11.34 -10.85
C ARG A 8 11.36 10.99 -11.08
N ALA A 9 11.85 9.90 -10.50
CA ALA A 9 13.22 9.45 -10.71
C ALA A 9 13.48 9.07 -12.19
N ALA A 10 12.51 8.43 -12.85
CA ALA A 10 12.59 8.10 -14.27
C ALA A 10 12.64 9.34 -15.17
N ILE A 11 11.89 10.39 -14.83
CA ILE A 11 11.97 11.69 -15.52
C ILE A 11 13.36 12.29 -15.37
N ILE A 12 13.91 12.32 -14.15
CA ILE A 12 15.26 12.85 -13.89
C ILE A 12 16.32 12.03 -14.63
N ALA A 13 16.11 10.71 -14.75
CA ALA A 13 17.00 9.81 -15.49
C ALA A 13 16.86 9.91 -17.01
N GLY A 14 15.92 10.71 -17.53
CA GLY A 14 15.71 10.89 -18.98
C GLY A 14 15.12 9.68 -19.69
N LEU A 15 14.40 8.80 -18.97
CA LEU A 15 13.77 7.63 -19.57
C LEU A 15 12.57 8.05 -20.44
N GLU A 16 12.61 7.73 -21.73
CA GLU A 16 11.49 7.99 -22.66
C GLU A 16 10.25 7.12 -22.35
N THR A 17 10.47 5.93 -21.79
CA THR A 17 9.40 4.99 -21.45
C THR A 17 9.64 4.35 -20.08
N VAL A 18 8.55 4.05 -19.37
CA VAL A 18 8.59 3.36 -18.08
C VAL A 18 7.62 2.18 -18.10
N PRO A 19 8.03 1.01 -17.58
CA PRO A 19 7.13 -0.12 -17.46
C PRO A 19 6.07 0.19 -16.39
N VAL A 20 4.79 0.07 -16.77
CA VAL A 20 3.65 0.29 -15.88
C VAL A 20 2.72 -0.91 -15.90
N ILE A 21 2.12 -1.20 -14.75
CA ILE A 21 1.06 -2.21 -14.64
C ILE A 21 -0.26 -1.46 -14.51
N VAL A 22 -1.11 -1.55 -15.53
CA VAL A 22 -2.44 -0.94 -15.49
C VAL A 22 -3.38 -1.86 -14.72
N LYS A 23 -3.79 -1.42 -13.54
CA LYS A 23 -4.83 -2.08 -12.74
C LYS A 23 -6.03 -1.14 -12.63
N LYS A 24 -7.24 -1.67 -12.83
CA LYS A 24 -8.48 -0.94 -12.60
C LYS A 24 -8.85 -1.09 -11.15
N TYR A 25 -8.82 0.03 -10.43
CA TYR A 25 -9.28 0.14 -9.06
C TYR A 25 -10.36 1.22 -9.00
N ASN A 26 -11.42 0.99 -8.23
CA ASN A 26 -12.29 2.07 -7.80
C ASN A 26 -11.59 2.93 -6.72
N THR A 27 -12.19 4.06 -6.34
CA THR A 27 -11.56 5.01 -5.40
C THR A 27 -11.30 4.39 -4.02
N GLU A 28 -12.22 3.54 -3.54
CA GLU A 28 -12.06 2.84 -2.25
C GLU A 28 -10.90 1.85 -2.31
N GLU A 29 -10.87 1.00 -3.35
CA GLU A 29 -9.81 0.02 -3.59
C GLU A 29 -8.44 0.69 -3.74
N MET A 30 -8.35 1.86 -4.40
CA MET A 30 -7.09 2.60 -4.48
C MET A 30 -6.59 3.05 -3.12
N THR A 31 -7.51 3.48 -2.24
CA THR A 31 -7.16 3.98 -0.91
C THR A 31 -6.76 2.82 0.00
N GLU A 32 -7.44 1.69 -0.10
CA GLU A 32 -7.10 0.44 0.57
C GLU A 32 -5.69 -0.05 0.18
N VAL A 33 -5.40 -0.10 -1.12
CA VAL A 33 -4.08 -0.53 -1.62
C VAL A 33 -2.98 0.40 -1.11
N ALA A 34 -3.20 1.72 -1.10
CA ALA A 34 -2.22 2.67 -0.59
C ALA A 34 -1.94 2.47 0.92
N LEU A 35 -2.98 2.16 1.71
CA LEU A 35 -2.82 1.85 3.13
C LEU A 35 -2.01 0.58 3.35
N VAL A 36 -2.30 -0.50 2.60
CA VAL A 36 -1.55 -1.76 2.69
C VAL A 36 -0.09 -1.58 2.27
N GLU A 37 0.18 -0.83 1.19
CA GLU A 37 1.57 -0.54 0.77
C GLU A 37 2.33 0.28 1.83
N ASN A 38 1.69 1.28 2.44
CA ASN A 38 2.30 2.05 3.53
C ASN A 38 2.66 1.16 4.71
N LEU A 39 1.77 0.22 5.06
CA LEU A 39 1.94 -0.71 6.18
C LEU A 39 3.08 -1.72 5.95
N GLN A 40 3.45 -2.00 4.70
CA GLN A 40 4.59 -2.85 4.36
C GLN A 40 5.95 -2.14 4.49
N ARG A 41 5.99 -0.85 4.83
CA ARG A 41 7.24 -0.09 4.92
C ARG A 41 8.06 -0.51 6.15
N GLU A 42 9.34 -0.77 5.94
CA GLU A 42 10.27 -1.02 7.03
C GLU A 42 10.43 0.25 7.91
N GLY A 43 10.41 0.07 9.24
CA GLY A 43 10.60 1.16 10.20
C GLY A 43 9.35 1.97 10.55
N LEU A 44 8.15 1.38 10.44
CA LEU A 44 6.92 1.96 11.00
C LEU A 44 6.97 2.00 12.53
N ASP A 45 6.46 3.08 13.12
CA ASP A 45 6.24 3.15 14.56
C ASP A 45 5.07 2.22 14.96
N PRO A 46 5.16 1.50 16.09
CA PRO A 46 4.09 0.58 16.52
C PRO A 46 2.71 1.24 16.65
N ILE A 47 2.64 2.53 17.00
CA ILE A 47 1.37 3.26 17.10
C ILE A 47 0.80 3.54 15.71
N GLU A 48 1.65 3.94 14.76
CA GLU A 48 1.24 4.15 13.36
C GLU A 48 0.75 2.84 12.73
N GLU A 49 1.41 1.72 13.03
CA GLU A 49 1.02 0.39 12.58
C GLU A 49 -0.38 0.02 13.10
N ALA A 50 -0.63 0.21 14.40
CA ALA A 50 -1.92 -0.06 15.04
C ALA A 50 -3.06 0.78 14.45
N LEU A 51 -2.82 2.07 14.21
CA LEU A 51 -3.80 2.97 13.60
C LEU A 51 -4.11 2.57 12.15
N ALA A 52 -3.11 2.14 11.39
CA ALA A 52 -3.31 1.64 10.03
C ALA A 52 -4.12 0.33 10.02
N TYR A 53 -3.82 -0.61 10.92
CA TYR A 53 -4.64 -1.83 11.08
C TYR A 53 -6.09 -1.50 11.42
N GLN A 54 -6.31 -0.57 12.35
CA GLN A 54 -7.66 -0.16 12.75
C GLN A 54 -8.41 0.48 11.58
N GLY A 55 -7.77 1.38 10.82
CA GLY A 55 -8.37 1.98 9.62
C GLY A 55 -8.77 0.94 8.57
N LEU A 56 -7.95 -0.10 8.38
CA LEU A 56 -8.26 -1.21 7.48
C LEU A 56 -9.47 -2.03 7.94
N MET A 57 -9.58 -2.30 9.24
CA MET A 57 -10.72 -3.03 9.82
C MET A 57 -12.02 -2.22 9.76
N ASP A 58 -11.97 -0.95 10.13
CA ASP A 58 -13.16 -0.09 10.28
C ASP A 58 -13.72 0.35 8.92
N THR A 59 -12.83 0.74 7.99
CA THR A 59 -13.24 1.33 6.70
C THR A 59 -13.55 0.25 5.66
N TYR A 60 -12.76 -0.83 5.63
CA TYR A 60 -12.81 -1.84 4.57
C TYR A 60 -13.34 -3.19 5.07
N LYS A 61 -13.82 -3.25 6.32
CA LYS A 61 -14.38 -4.46 6.97
C LYS A 61 -13.46 -5.67 6.86
N GLN A 62 -12.14 -5.45 6.81
CA GLN A 62 -11.17 -6.53 6.71
C GLN A 62 -11.00 -7.20 8.07
N THR A 63 -10.85 -8.52 8.08
CA THR A 63 -10.46 -9.23 9.30
C THR A 63 -8.94 -9.16 9.46
N GLN A 64 -8.47 -9.33 10.70
CA GLN A 64 -7.03 -9.41 10.99
C GLN A 64 -6.33 -10.52 10.17
N GLU A 65 -7.02 -11.62 9.89
CA GLU A 65 -6.53 -12.71 9.03
C GLU A 65 -6.35 -12.27 7.58
N MET A 66 -7.31 -11.54 7.00
CA MET A 66 -7.19 -11.00 5.64
C MET A 66 -6.02 -10.03 5.52
N ILE A 67 -5.84 -9.17 6.52
CA ILE A 67 -4.75 -8.19 6.55
C ILE A 67 -3.40 -8.91 6.68
N SER A 68 -3.26 -9.88 7.59
CA SER A 68 -2.04 -10.68 7.76
C SER A 68 -1.66 -11.45 6.48
N ALA A 69 -2.64 -12.06 5.79
CA ALA A 69 -2.41 -12.74 4.53
C ALA A 69 -1.87 -11.81 3.43
N ARG A 70 -2.33 -10.55 3.39
CA ARG A 70 -1.85 -9.54 2.42
C ARG A 70 -0.50 -8.93 2.77
N LEU A 71 -0.17 -8.83 4.06
CA LEU A 71 1.11 -8.30 4.53
C LEU A 71 2.24 -9.35 4.49
N GLY A 72 1.92 -10.62 4.28
CA GLY A 72 2.91 -11.70 4.27
C GLY A 72 3.60 -11.92 5.62
N ARG A 73 3.11 -11.29 6.69
CA ARG A 73 3.59 -11.49 8.06
C ARG A 73 2.72 -12.54 8.74
N SER A 74 3.35 -13.66 9.11
CA SER A 74 2.74 -14.71 9.90
C SER A 74 2.25 -14.11 11.22
N ARG A 75 0.96 -14.30 11.51
CA ARG A 75 0.32 -13.95 12.78
C ARG A 75 1.06 -14.69 13.90
N SER A 76 1.83 -13.99 14.72
CA SER A 76 2.49 -14.54 15.91
C SER A 76 2.58 -13.46 16.97
#